data_AF-A0A9R1P7M6-F1
#
_entry.id   AF-A0A9R1P7M6-F1
#
_cell.length_a   1.000
_cell.length_b   1.000
_cell.length_c   1.000
_cell.angle_alpha   90.00
_cell.angle_beta   90.00
_cell.angle_gamma   90.00
#
_symmetry.space_group_name_H-M   'P 1'
#
loop_
_entity.id
_entity.type
_entity.pdbx_description
1 polymer ?
#
loop_
_entity_poly.entity_id
_entity_poly.type
_entity_poly.pdbx_seq_one_letter_code
_entity_poly.pdbx_strand_id
1 'polypeptide(L)'
;MAATMTVEEVRKAQRAEGPATVLAIGTATPANCVYQADYPDYYFKITKSDHMADLKEKFKRMCDKSQIRKRYMHLTEEILQENPNMCAAIDGHLREVGLTFHLLKDVPGLISKNIERALEEAFKPLGIDDWNSVFWIAHPGGPAILDMVEAKVNLHKERMRATRHVLSEYGNMSSACVLFIMDEMRKRSAEDGHATTGEGMDWGVLFGFGPGLTVETVVLHSVPITAGATA
;
A
#
# COMPACT_ATOMS: atom_id res chain seq x y z
N MET A 1 15.20 24.92 32.85
CA MET A 1 15.28 25.40 31.45
C MET A 1 15.08 24.20 30.56
N ALA A 2 14.02 24.17 29.74
CA ALA A 2 13.80 23.08 28.81
C ALA A 2 14.87 23.15 27.71
N ALA A 3 15.64 22.07 27.54
CA ALA A 3 16.67 22.00 26.50
C ALA A 3 16.00 22.11 25.13
N THR A 4 16.44 23.09 24.33
CA THR A 4 15.93 23.28 22.97
C THR A 4 16.59 22.24 22.07
N MET A 5 15.85 21.17 21.75
CA MET A 5 16.35 20.16 20.81
C MET A 5 16.51 20.76 19.42
N THR A 6 17.66 20.49 18.80
CA THR A 6 17.93 20.92 17.43
C THR A 6 17.17 20.06 16.42
N VAL A 7 16.88 20.62 15.25
CA VAL A 7 16.20 19.89 14.15
C VAL A 7 16.98 18.63 13.75
N GLU A 8 18.30 18.66 13.91
CA GLU A 8 19.20 17.57 13.58
C GLU A 8 19.11 16.42 14.60
N GLU A 9 19.00 16.74 15.89
CA GLU A 9 18.74 15.77 16.96
C GLU A 9 17.37 15.12 16.81
N VAL A 10 16.33 15.89 16.46
CA VAL A 10 14.98 15.35 16.17
C VAL A 10 15.02 14.39 14.99
N ARG A 11 15.69 14.77 13.89
CA ARG A 11 15.85 13.91 12.70
C ARG A 11 16.65 12.65 12.98
N LYS A 12 17.66 12.74 13.85
CA LYS A 12 18.49 11.59 14.22
C LYS A 12 17.70 10.61 15.08
N ALA A 13 16.96 11.09 16.06
CA ALA A 13 16.05 10.26 16.88
C ALA A 13 14.93 9.59 16.07
N GLN A 14 14.51 10.20 14.95
CA GLN A 14 13.49 9.63 14.05
C GLN A 14 14.03 8.59 13.06
N ARG A 15 15.36 8.48 12.89
CA ARG A 15 15.96 7.50 11.97
C ARG A 15 15.93 6.11 12.61
N ALA A 16 15.62 5.11 11.80
CA ALA A 16 15.86 3.73 12.20
C ALA A 16 17.37 3.50 12.32
N GLU A 17 17.86 3.23 13.52
CA GLU A 17 19.22 2.72 13.76
C GLU A 17 19.17 1.19 13.84
N GLY A 18 20.10 0.51 13.15
CA GLY A 18 20.18 -0.94 13.08
C GLY A 18 20.09 -1.53 11.66
N PRO A 19 20.45 -2.81 11.47
CA PRO A 19 20.33 -3.47 10.18
C PRO A 19 18.86 -3.55 9.75
N ALA A 20 18.57 -3.12 8.52
CA ALA A 20 17.27 -3.38 7.91
C ALA A 20 17.15 -4.88 7.64
N THR A 21 16.34 -5.58 8.45
CA THR A 21 16.04 -6.99 8.21
C THR A 21 14.99 -7.08 7.11
N VAL A 22 15.40 -7.61 5.95
CA VAL A 22 14.46 -7.96 4.88
C VAL A 22 13.74 -9.24 5.31
N LEU A 23 12.49 -9.08 5.76
CA LEU A 23 11.68 -10.17 6.34
C LEU A 23 11.17 -11.14 5.29
N ALA A 24 10.91 -10.65 4.08
CA ALA A 24 10.61 -11.46 2.90
C ALA A 24 10.86 -10.64 1.63
N ILE A 25 11.39 -11.28 0.58
CA ILE A 25 11.37 -10.76 -0.79
C ILE A 25 10.36 -11.61 -1.54
N GLY A 26 9.14 -11.10 -1.67
CA GLY A 26 8.13 -11.68 -2.56
C GLY A 26 8.30 -11.14 -3.97
N THR A 27 8.39 -12.02 -4.96
CA THR A 27 8.39 -11.63 -6.37
C THR A 27 6.95 -11.42 -6.83
N ALA A 28 6.36 -10.25 -6.53
CA ALA A 28 5.11 -9.81 -7.16
C ALA A 28 5.41 -9.26 -8.57
N THR A 29 6.03 -10.10 -9.42
CA THR A 29 6.26 -9.75 -10.82
C THR A 29 5.12 -10.35 -11.62
N PRO A 30 4.06 -9.58 -11.94
CA PRO A 30 3.04 -10.07 -12.84
C PRO A 30 3.67 -10.54 -14.15
N ALA A 31 3.12 -11.61 -14.73
CA ALA A 31 3.65 -12.23 -15.95
C ALA A 31 3.73 -11.22 -17.13
N ASN A 32 2.88 -10.19 -17.11
CA ASN A 32 2.87 -9.13 -18.10
C ASN A 32 3.95 -8.08 -17.81
N CYS A 33 4.83 -7.90 -18.79
CA CYS A 33 5.93 -6.95 -18.78
C CYS A 33 5.84 -6.05 -20.00
N VAL A 34 5.71 -4.75 -19.78
CA VAL A 34 5.73 -3.73 -20.83
C VAL A 34 7.04 -2.96 -20.76
N TYR A 35 7.75 -2.85 -21.88
CA TYR A 35 8.94 -2.00 -21.94
C TYR A 35 8.55 -0.54 -21.83
N GLN A 36 9.34 0.24 -21.10
CA GLN A 36 9.05 1.66 -20.88
C GLN A 36 8.90 2.43 -22.21
N ALA A 37 9.68 2.06 -23.22
CA ALA A 37 9.65 2.66 -24.55
C ALA A 37 8.31 2.43 -25.27
N ASP A 38 7.70 1.26 -25.09
CA ASP A 38 6.44 0.88 -25.74
C ASP A 38 5.21 1.28 -24.91
N TYR A 39 5.40 1.59 -23.62
CA TYR A 39 4.32 1.84 -22.68
C TYR A 39 3.39 3.00 -23.09
N PRO A 40 3.88 4.15 -23.61
CA PRO A 40 2.99 5.20 -24.09
C PRO A 40 2.09 4.77 -25.24
N ASP A 41 2.60 3.97 -26.18
CA ASP A 41 1.80 3.47 -27.29
C ASP A 41 0.76 2.44 -26.80
N TYR A 42 1.18 1.53 -25.93
CA TYR A 42 0.29 0.60 -25.25
C TYR A 42 -0.84 1.31 -24.47
N TYR A 43 -0.49 2.28 -23.62
CA TYR A 43 -1.43 3.01 -22.76
C TYR A 43 -2.48 3.80 -23.57
N PHE A 44 -2.07 4.49 -24.63
CA PHE A 44 -3.01 5.29 -25.42
C PHE A 44 -3.92 4.41 -26.28
N LYS A 45 -3.44 3.26 -26.75
CA LYS A 45 -4.25 2.25 -27.44
C LYS A 45 -5.32 1.67 -26.53
N ILE A 46 -4.91 1.14 -25.38
CA ILE A 46 -5.81 0.41 -24.46
C ILE A 46 -6.88 1.32 -23.84
N THR A 47 -6.54 2.60 -23.60
CA THR A 47 -7.47 3.62 -23.10
C THR A 47 -8.27 4.31 -24.21
N LYS A 48 -8.16 3.85 -25.47
CA LYS A 48 -8.84 4.41 -26.65
C LYS A 48 -8.61 5.93 -26.83
N SER A 49 -7.41 6.38 -26.48
CA SER A 49 -7.03 7.79 -26.41
C SER A 49 -5.98 8.19 -27.46
N ASP A 50 -5.70 7.35 -28.47
CA ASP A 50 -4.70 7.62 -29.52
C ASP A 50 -4.91 8.94 -30.29
N HIS A 51 -6.15 9.45 -30.31
CA HIS A 51 -6.47 10.76 -30.90
C HIS A 51 -5.83 11.94 -30.16
N MET A 52 -5.38 11.75 -28.91
CA MET A 52 -4.72 12.77 -28.08
C MET A 52 -3.20 12.81 -28.33
N ALA A 53 -2.78 13.08 -29.56
CA ALA A 53 -1.39 12.98 -30.01
C ALA A 53 -0.41 13.83 -29.16
N ASP A 54 -0.75 15.07 -28.84
CA ASP A 54 0.11 15.97 -28.06
C ASP A 54 0.34 15.45 -26.62
N LEU A 55 -0.71 14.88 -26.02
CA LEU A 55 -0.61 14.28 -24.68
C LEU A 55 0.24 13.02 -24.71
N LYS A 56 0.12 12.22 -25.78
CA LYS A 56 0.93 11.04 -26.01
C LYS A 56 2.42 11.39 -26.13
N GLU A 57 2.76 12.46 -26.85
CA GLU A 57 4.13 12.94 -26.97
C GLU A 57 4.69 13.47 -25.63
N LYS A 58 3.88 14.21 -24.85
CA LYS A 58 4.24 14.61 -23.47
C LYS A 58 4.51 13.38 -22.60
N PHE A 59 3.66 12.35 -22.68
CA PHE A 59 3.81 11.13 -21.90
C PHE A 59 5.04 10.30 -22.32
N LYS A 60 5.36 10.22 -23.61
CA LYS A 60 6.61 9.64 -24.12
C LYS A 60 7.83 10.30 -23.49
N ARG A 61 7.90 11.63 -23.53
CA ARG A 61 9.00 12.40 -22.89
C ARG A 61 9.12 12.15 -21.39
N MET A 62 8.00 11.99 -20.67
CA MET A 62 8.02 11.62 -19.25
C MET A 62 8.59 10.21 -19.04
N CYS A 63 8.20 9.26 -19.88
CA CYS A 63 8.68 7.89 -19.82
C CYS A 63 10.19 7.81 -20.13
N ASP A 64 10.68 8.55 -21.13
CA ASP A 64 12.11 8.61 -21.50
C ASP A 64 12.98 9.21 -20.39
N LYS A 65 12.45 10.20 -19.66
CA LYS A 65 13.14 10.82 -18.52
C LYS A 65 13.08 9.98 -17.26
N SER A 66 12.18 9.00 -17.19
CA SER A 66 12.14 8.07 -16.07
C SER A 66 13.31 7.09 -16.17
N GLN A 67 13.93 6.74 -15.03
CA GLN A 67 14.95 5.68 -15.00
C GLN A 67 14.32 4.26 -15.09
N ILE A 68 13.04 4.16 -15.47
CA ILE A 68 12.30 2.91 -15.57
C ILE A 68 12.59 2.29 -16.93
N ARG A 69 12.99 1.02 -16.96
CA ARG A 69 13.20 0.27 -18.21
C ARG A 69 12.04 -0.66 -18.54
N LYS A 70 11.46 -1.27 -17.52
CA LYS A 70 10.37 -2.24 -17.62
C LYS A 70 9.32 -1.90 -16.59
N ARG A 71 8.05 -2.03 -16.98
CA ARG A 71 6.90 -1.99 -16.09
C ARG A 71 6.31 -3.38 -16.03
N TYR A 72 6.19 -3.90 -14.83
CA TYR A 72 5.45 -5.12 -14.58
C TYR A 72 4.06 -4.71 -14.13
N MET A 73 3.04 -5.15 -14.87
CA MET A 73 1.65 -4.73 -14.67
C MET A 73 0.77 -5.96 -14.51
N HIS A 74 -0.02 -6.03 -13.44
CA HIS A 74 -1.00 -7.10 -13.30
C HIS A 74 -2.18 -6.91 -14.26
N LEU A 75 -2.57 -5.65 -14.50
CA LEU A 75 -3.54 -5.27 -15.54
C LEU A 75 -2.99 -5.62 -16.94
N THR A 76 -3.75 -6.42 -17.70
CA THR A 76 -3.50 -6.70 -19.12
C THR A 76 -4.58 -6.06 -20.00
N GLU A 77 -4.40 -6.12 -21.33
CA GLU A 77 -5.42 -5.65 -22.29
C GLU A 77 -6.72 -6.43 -22.17
N GLU A 78 -6.62 -7.74 -22.01
CA GLU A 78 -7.75 -8.65 -21.83
C GLU A 78 -8.52 -8.34 -20.55
N ILE A 79 -7.82 -8.17 -19.42
CA ILE A 79 -8.46 -7.84 -18.14
C ILE A 79 -9.23 -6.52 -18.23
N LEU A 80 -8.64 -5.49 -18.84
CA LEU A 80 -9.31 -4.20 -19.00
C LEU A 80 -10.50 -4.25 -19.98
N GLN A 81 -10.42 -5.08 -21.03
CA GLN A 81 -11.53 -5.27 -21.97
C GLN A 81 -12.70 -6.04 -21.32
N GLU A 82 -12.40 -7.07 -20.53
CA GLU A 82 -13.41 -7.83 -19.77
C GLU A 82 -14.05 -7.01 -18.65
N ASN A 83 -13.31 -6.04 -18.10
CA ASN A 83 -13.73 -5.23 -16.96
C ASN A 83 -13.66 -3.73 -17.28
N PRO A 84 -14.51 -3.21 -18.18
CA PRO A 84 -14.42 -1.82 -18.64
C PRO A 84 -14.65 -0.78 -17.52
N ASN A 85 -15.31 -1.18 -16.43
CA ASN A 85 -15.57 -0.33 -15.27
C ASN A 85 -14.52 -0.48 -14.16
N MET A 86 -13.49 -1.31 -14.36
CA MET A 86 -12.41 -1.53 -13.39
C MET A 86 -11.85 -0.15 -13.00
N CYS A 87 -11.31 0.61 -13.97
CA CYS A 87 -10.67 1.89 -13.70
C CYS A 87 -11.63 3.02 -13.24
N ALA A 88 -12.94 2.79 -13.17
CA ALA A 88 -13.91 3.84 -12.85
C ALA A 88 -13.93 4.19 -11.36
N ALA A 89 -13.47 3.30 -10.47
CA ALA A 89 -13.59 3.48 -9.02
C ALA A 89 -12.63 4.53 -8.45
N ILE A 90 -11.37 4.50 -8.89
CA ILE A 90 -10.33 5.46 -8.52
C ILE A 90 -9.59 5.78 -9.82
N ASP A 91 -9.81 6.98 -10.34
CA ASP A 91 -9.23 7.45 -11.60
C ASP A 91 -8.37 8.69 -11.36
N GLY A 92 -7.30 8.82 -12.14
CA GLY A 92 -6.34 9.93 -12.05
C GLY A 92 -5.97 10.41 -13.45
N HIS A 93 -6.31 11.66 -13.77
CA HIS A 93 -5.94 12.28 -15.05
C HIS A 93 -4.84 13.30 -14.84
N LEU A 94 -3.74 13.12 -15.58
CA LEU A 94 -2.74 14.17 -15.72
C LEU A 94 -3.24 15.24 -16.69
N ARG A 95 -3.45 16.45 -16.18
CA ARG A 95 -3.90 17.63 -16.92
C ARG A 95 -2.87 18.74 -16.79
N GLU A 96 -3.07 19.85 -17.49
CA GLU A 96 -2.18 21.02 -17.39
C GLU A 96 -2.12 21.60 -15.97
N VAL A 97 -3.20 21.44 -15.21
CA VAL A 97 -3.31 21.83 -13.79
C VAL A 97 -2.69 20.81 -12.82
N GLY A 98 -2.02 19.78 -13.32
CA GLY A 98 -1.47 18.69 -12.52
C GLY A 98 -2.36 17.45 -12.51
N LEU A 99 -2.23 16.63 -11.46
CA LEU A 99 -2.95 15.36 -11.34
C LEU A 99 -4.32 15.58 -10.71
N THR A 100 -5.39 15.28 -11.45
CA THR A 100 -6.78 15.36 -10.98
C THR A 100 -7.31 13.97 -10.67
N PHE A 101 -7.72 13.72 -9.43
CA PHE A 101 -8.29 12.44 -9.00
C PHE A 101 -9.82 12.48 -8.97
N HIS A 102 -10.45 11.41 -9.45
CA HIS A 102 -11.87 11.13 -9.31
C HIS A 102 -12.04 9.83 -8.53
N LEU A 103 -12.78 9.87 -7.42
CA LEU A 103 -13.06 8.71 -6.59
C LEU A 103 -14.57 8.48 -6.53
N LEU A 104 -15.01 7.27 -6.85
CA LEU A 104 -16.38 6.87 -6.58
C LEU A 104 -16.60 6.82 -5.06
N LYS A 105 -17.79 7.27 -4.63
CA LYS A 105 -18.18 7.21 -3.21
C LYS A 105 -18.17 5.79 -2.64
N ASP A 106 -18.40 4.79 -3.49
CA ASP A 106 -18.48 3.37 -3.09
C ASP A 106 -17.13 2.63 -3.13
N VAL A 107 -16.00 3.34 -3.28
CA VAL A 107 -14.66 2.71 -3.17
C VAL A 107 -14.51 1.86 -1.91
N PRO A 108 -14.91 2.32 -0.71
CA PRO A 108 -14.83 1.48 0.49
C PRO A 108 -15.66 0.19 0.36
N GLY A 109 -16.82 0.23 -0.29
CA GLY A 109 -17.71 -0.93 -0.45
C GLY A 109 -17.13 -1.95 -1.41
N LEU A 110 -16.47 -1.48 -2.48
CA LEU A 110 -15.75 -2.34 -3.42
C LEU A 110 -14.55 -3.04 -2.76
N ILE A 111 -13.78 -2.33 -1.93
CA ILE A 111 -12.66 -2.93 -1.17
C ILE A 111 -13.19 -4.00 -0.22
N SER A 112 -14.20 -3.67 0.59
CA SER A 112 -14.80 -4.56 1.58
C SER A 112 -15.33 -5.86 0.95
N LYS A 113 -16.00 -5.79 -0.21
CA LYS A 113 -16.50 -7.00 -0.90
C LYS A 113 -15.42 -7.99 -1.32
N ASN A 114 -14.17 -7.55 -1.46
CA ASN A 114 -13.07 -8.39 -1.99
C ASN A 114 -12.01 -8.75 -0.94
N ILE A 115 -12.00 -8.09 0.23
CA ILE A 115 -10.91 -8.24 1.21
C ILE A 115 -10.81 -9.66 1.78
N GLU A 116 -11.96 -10.31 1.99
CA GLU A 116 -12.05 -11.66 2.56
C GLU A 116 -11.43 -12.70 1.62
N ARG A 117 -11.74 -12.63 0.32
CA ARG A 117 -11.11 -13.49 -0.68
C ARG A 117 -9.59 -13.28 -0.74
N ALA A 118 -9.13 -12.02 -0.66
CA ALA A 118 -7.70 -11.71 -0.68
C ALA A 118 -6.97 -12.31 0.54
N LEU A 119 -7.59 -12.26 1.72
CA LEU A 119 -7.06 -12.91 2.93
C LEU A 119 -7.03 -14.44 2.77
N GLU A 120 -8.14 -15.05 2.34
CA GLU A 120 -8.24 -16.49 2.14
C GLU A 120 -7.16 -16.99 1.17
N GLU A 121 -6.98 -16.34 0.03
CA GLU A 121 -5.97 -16.71 -0.96
C GLU A 121 -4.54 -16.58 -0.39
N ALA A 122 -4.27 -15.54 0.39
CA ALA A 122 -2.95 -15.28 0.96
C ALA A 122 -2.59 -16.21 2.12
N PHE A 123 -3.56 -16.54 3.00
CA PHE A 123 -3.31 -17.26 4.25
C PHE A 123 -3.67 -18.74 4.21
N LYS A 124 -4.46 -19.20 3.24
CA LYS A 124 -4.77 -20.63 3.06
C LYS A 124 -3.53 -21.53 3.00
N PRO A 125 -2.42 -21.17 2.30
CA PRO A 125 -1.20 -21.98 2.32
C PRO A 125 -0.52 -22.08 3.70
N LEU A 126 -0.82 -21.15 4.60
CA LEU A 126 -0.28 -21.09 5.98
C LEU A 126 -1.23 -21.71 7.02
N GLY A 127 -2.44 -22.10 6.61
CA GLY A 127 -3.45 -22.67 7.51
C GLY A 127 -3.99 -21.67 8.54
N ILE A 128 -3.97 -20.37 8.23
CA ILE A 128 -4.49 -19.30 9.09
C ILE A 128 -5.86 -18.87 8.56
N ASP A 129 -6.87 -18.91 9.42
CA ASP A 129 -8.25 -18.51 9.14
C ASP A 129 -8.84 -17.51 10.19
N ASP A 130 -8.17 -17.33 11.33
CA ASP A 130 -8.50 -16.28 12.29
C ASP A 130 -7.79 -14.96 11.98
N TRP A 131 -8.53 -14.02 11.41
CA TRP A 131 -8.04 -12.69 11.05
C TRP A 131 -7.63 -11.82 12.24
N ASN A 132 -8.03 -12.16 13.46
CA ASN A 132 -7.59 -11.47 14.69
C ASN A 132 -6.28 -12.05 15.25
N SER A 133 -5.79 -13.17 14.72
CA SER A 133 -4.51 -13.78 15.10
C SER A 133 -3.30 -13.21 14.36
N VAL A 134 -3.53 -12.29 13.40
CA VAL A 134 -2.49 -11.65 12.60
C VAL A 134 -2.45 -10.13 12.84
N PHE A 135 -1.28 -9.52 12.70
CA PHE A 135 -1.15 -8.06 12.76
C PHE A 135 -1.51 -7.39 11.42
N TRP A 136 -2.02 -6.16 11.46
CA TRP A 136 -2.61 -5.50 10.30
C TRP A 136 -1.96 -4.16 9.94
N ILE A 137 -1.55 -4.04 8.67
CA ILE A 137 -1.03 -2.81 8.07
C ILE A 137 -1.89 -2.50 6.84
N ALA A 138 -2.97 -1.72 7.00
CA ALA A 138 -3.85 -1.40 5.87
C ALA A 138 -3.62 0.03 5.38
N HIS A 139 -3.49 0.23 4.07
CA HIS A 139 -3.39 1.58 3.49
C HIS A 139 -4.62 2.42 3.90
N PRO A 140 -4.44 3.54 4.61
CA PRO A 140 -5.54 4.34 5.13
C PRO A 140 -6.00 5.35 4.08
N GLY A 141 -6.65 4.86 3.01
CA GLY A 141 -7.16 5.73 1.96
C GLY A 141 -8.19 6.75 2.47
N GLY A 142 -8.91 6.39 3.53
CA GLY A 142 -9.79 7.22 4.33
C GLY A 142 -10.43 6.41 5.47
N PRO A 143 -11.06 7.06 6.46
CA PRO A 143 -11.60 6.37 7.64
C PRO A 143 -12.67 5.33 7.28
N ALA A 144 -13.53 5.62 6.31
CA ALA A 144 -14.58 4.71 5.86
C ALA A 144 -14.04 3.39 5.28
N ILE A 145 -12.83 3.39 4.68
CA ILE A 145 -12.20 2.15 4.20
C ILE A 145 -11.85 1.26 5.39
N LEU A 146 -11.26 1.83 6.44
CA LEU A 146 -10.87 1.09 7.65
C LEU A 146 -12.11 0.53 8.36
N ASP A 147 -13.14 1.36 8.54
CA ASP A 147 -14.39 0.95 9.20
C ASP A 147 -15.07 -0.21 8.45
N MET A 148 -15.11 -0.17 7.11
CA MET A 148 -15.74 -1.21 6.31
C MET A 148 -14.91 -2.48 6.18
N VAL A 149 -13.58 -2.39 6.23
CA VAL A 149 -12.71 -3.57 6.33
C VAL A 149 -12.89 -4.24 7.69
N GLU A 150 -12.81 -3.48 8.79
CA GLU A 150 -13.00 -4.00 10.16
C GLU A 150 -14.35 -4.71 10.31
N ALA A 151 -15.44 -4.04 9.89
CA ALA A 151 -16.78 -4.60 10.00
C ALA A 151 -16.95 -5.88 9.17
N LYS A 152 -16.34 -5.93 7.98
CA LYS A 152 -16.50 -7.04 7.04
C LYS A 152 -15.84 -8.33 7.51
N VAL A 153 -14.66 -8.23 8.10
CA VAL A 153 -13.89 -9.39 8.57
C VAL A 153 -14.00 -9.60 10.08
N ASN A 154 -14.90 -8.86 10.73
CA ASN A 154 -15.11 -8.87 12.18
C ASN A 154 -13.80 -8.66 12.95
N LEU A 155 -13.04 -7.66 12.54
CA LEU A 155 -11.74 -7.33 13.11
C LEU A 155 -11.91 -6.57 14.42
N HIS A 156 -11.15 -6.95 15.44
CA HIS A 156 -11.08 -6.18 16.67
C HIS A 156 -10.46 -4.80 16.40
N LYS A 157 -10.99 -3.76 17.06
CA LYS A 157 -10.57 -2.38 16.81
C LYS A 157 -9.08 -2.15 17.10
N GLU A 158 -8.49 -2.88 18.04
CA GLU A 158 -7.06 -2.73 18.33
C GLU A 158 -6.15 -3.13 17.16
N ARG A 159 -6.59 -4.03 16.25
CA ARG A 159 -5.78 -4.51 15.13
C ARG A 159 -5.41 -3.38 14.14
N MET A 160 -6.24 -2.34 14.05
CA MET A 160 -6.01 -1.17 13.19
C MET A 160 -5.46 0.04 13.93
N ARG A 161 -5.03 -0.10 15.20
CA ARG A 161 -4.55 1.02 16.02
C ARG A 161 -3.45 1.82 15.33
N ALA A 162 -2.39 1.16 14.85
CA ALA A 162 -1.28 1.82 14.17
C ALA A 162 -1.74 2.51 12.87
N THR A 163 -2.59 1.84 12.09
CA THR A 163 -3.18 2.38 10.86
C THR A 163 -3.98 3.66 11.11
N ARG A 164 -4.85 3.64 12.13
CA ARG A 164 -5.67 4.80 12.52
C ARG A 164 -4.83 5.92 13.10
N HIS A 165 -3.78 5.60 13.87
CA HIS A 165 -2.85 6.61 14.38
C HIS A 165 -2.15 7.36 13.24
N VAL A 166 -1.59 6.64 12.26
CA VAL A 166 -0.93 7.28 11.11
C VAL A 166 -1.91 8.13 10.30
N LEU A 167 -3.14 7.65 10.09
CA LEU A 167 -4.17 8.44 9.42
C LEU A 167 -4.52 9.72 10.18
N SER A 168 -4.60 9.65 11.52
CA SER A 168 -4.89 10.81 12.37
C SER A 168 -3.78 11.86 12.30
N GLU A 169 -2.52 11.44 12.43
CA GLU A 169 -1.38 12.36 12.54
C GLU A 169 -0.90 12.91 11.20
N TYR A 170 -0.99 12.10 10.14
CA TYR A 170 -0.38 12.43 8.84
C TYR A 170 -1.36 12.46 7.68
N GLY A 171 -2.59 12.00 7.86
CA GLY A 171 -3.55 11.85 6.77
C GLY A 171 -3.14 10.77 5.77
N ASN A 172 -3.76 10.81 4.59
CA ASN A 172 -3.42 9.91 3.48
C ASN A 172 -2.22 10.45 2.67
N MET A 173 -1.03 9.92 2.96
CA MET A 173 0.23 10.17 2.25
C MET A 173 0.45 9.23 1.04
N SER A 174 -0.61 8.70 0.43
CA SER A 174 -0.54 7.76 -0.69
C SER A 174 0.28 6.50 -0.34
N SER A 175 1.14 6.04 -1.25
CA SER A 175 1.90 4.78 -1.10
C SER A 175 2.82 4.75 0.12
N ALA A 176 3.24 5.89 0.65
CA ALA A 176 4.13 5.95 1.82
C ALA A 176 3.44 5.52 3.13
N CYS A 177 2.10 5.61 3.22
CA CYS A 177 1.37 5.34 4.47
C CYS A 177 1.71 3.98 5.08
N VAL A 178 1.75 2.92 4.27
CA VAL A 178 1.97 1.55 4.79
C VAL A 178 3.34 1.39 5.46
N LEU A 179 4.33 2.17 5.02
CA LEU A 179 5.67 2.19 5.64
C LEU A 179 5.66 2.95 6.96
N PHE A 180 4.91 4.06 7.05
CA PHE A 180 4.72 4.80 8.29
C PHE A 180 3.97 3.97 9.33
N ILE A 181 2.97 3.19 8.90
CA ILE A 181 2.22 2.29 9.78
C ILE A 181 3.11 1.16 10.28
N MET A 182 3.93 0.58 9.40
CA MET A 182 4.92 -0.43 9.79
C MET A 182 5.92 0.12 10.81
N ASP A 183 6.38 1.36 10.61
CA ASP A 183 7.30 2.05 11.53
C ASP A 183 6.66 2.36 12.89
N GLU A 184 5.42 2.84 12.90
CA GLU A 184 4.65 3.06 14.13
C GLU A 184 4.43 1.74 14.88
N MET A 185 3.99 0.69 14.18
CA MET A 185 3.70 -0.61 14.77
C MET A 185 4.92 -1.22 15.46
N ARG A 186 6.09 -1.21 14.80
CA ARG A 186 7.31 -1.78 15.40
C ARG A 186 7.77 -0.98 16.62
N LYS A 187 7.65 0.35 16.61
CA LYS A 187 8.04 1.23 17.72
C LYS A 187 7.13 1.00 18.92
N ARG A 188 5.81 1.03 18.69
CA ARG A 188 4.82 0.74 19.72
C ARG A 188 4.96 -0.67 20.28
N SER A 189 5.29 -1.65 19.45
CA SER A 189 5.51 -3.01 19.91
C SER A 189 6.66 -3.11 20.92
N ALA A 190 7.74 -2.36 20.69
CA ALA A 190 8.85 -2.28 21.64
C ALA A 190 8.47 -1.51 22.92
N GLU A 191 7.77 -0.37 22.80
CA GLU A 191 7.31 0.44 23.93
C GLU A 191 6.33 -0.31 24.84
N ASP A 192 5.39 -1.06 24.24
CA ASP A 192 4.35 -1.82 24.93
C ASP A 192 4.88 -3.16 25.49
N GLY A 193 6.15 -3.50 25.24
CA GLY A 193 6.78 -4.73 25.73
C GLY A 193 6.31 -6.01 25.05
N HIS A 194 5.85 -5.92 23.80
CA HIS A 194 5.45 -7.08 23.01
C HIS A 194 6.66 -7.96 22.63
N ALA A 195 6.39 -9.26 22.43
CA ALA A 195 7.44 -10.23 22.09
C ALA A 195 7.99 -10.06 20.66
N THR A 196 7.22 -9.48 19.75
CA THR A 196 7.57 -9.34 18.32
C THR A 196 7.29 -7.93 17.83
N THR A 197 7.90 -7.55 16.70
CA THR A 197 7.65 -6.25 16.03
C THR A 197 6.24 -6.09 15.45
N GLY A 198 5.46 -7.18 15.41
CA GLY A 198 4.10 -7.22 14.90
C GLY A 198 3.09 -7.38 16.04
N GLU A 199 3.19 -6.54 17.08
CA GLU A 199 2.27 -6.54 18.23
C GLU A 199 2.18 -7.89 18.97
N GLY A 200 3.29 -8.64 19.01
CA GLY A 200 3.36 -9.95 19.65
C GLY A 200 2.84 -11.13 18.81
N MET A 201 2.39 -10.88 17.57
CA MET A 201 1.99 -11.93 16.62
C MET A 201 3.12 -12.28 15.65
N ASP A 202 3.16 -13.53 15.20
CA ASP A 202 4.17 -14.01 14.23
C ASP A 202 3.82 -13.58 12.81
N TRP A 203 2.55 -13.70 12.42
CA TRP A 203 2.08 -13.43 11.06
C TRP A 203 1.29 -12.13 10.98
N GLY A 204 1.35 -11.49 9.82
CA GLY A 204 0.63 -10.25 9.55
C GLY A 204 0.30 -10.05 8.08
N VAL A 205 -0.54 -9.07 7.81
CA VAL A 205 -0.94 -8.68 6.47
C VAL A 205 -0.72 -7.19 6.24
N LEU A 206 -0.17 -6.87 5.08
CA LEU A 206 -0.11 -5.52 4.55
C LEU A 206 -1.03 -5.41 3.33
N PHE A 207 -1.95 -4.46 3.37
CA PHE A 207 -2.84 -4.12 2.27
C PHE A 207 -2.51 -2.77 1.65
N GLY A 208 -2.41 -2.74 0.32
CA GLY A 208 -2.42 -1.53 -0.49
C GLY A 208 -3.72 -1.41 -1.28
N PHE A 209 -4.33 -0.23 -1.31
CA PHE A 209 -5.51 0.04 -2.13
C PHE A 209 -5.21 1.19 -3.09
N GLY A 210 -5.47 1.02 -4.38
CA GLY A 210 -5.14 2.04 -5.38
C GLY A 210 -5.96 1.98 -6.66
N PRO A 211 -5.66 2.86 -7.63
CA PRO A 211 -6.30 2.88 -8.94
C PRO A 211 -6.34 1.48 -9.56
N GLY A 212 -7.51 1.10 -10.07
CA GLY A 212 -7.74 -0.25 -10.54
C GLY A 212 -9.19 -0.62 -10.49
N LEU A 213 -9.92 -0.72 -9.37
CA LEU A 213 -9.42 -0.79 -8.00
C LEU A 213 -8.44 -1.97 -7.86
N THR A 214 -7.22 -1.68 -7.44
CA THR A 214 -6.18 -2.69 -7.18
C THR A 214 -6.07 -2.91 -5.68
N VAL A 215 -6.02 -4.18 -5.27
CA VAL A 215 -5.73 -4.61 -3.90
C VAL A 215 -4.40 -5.36 -3.91
N GLU A 216 -3.39 -4.78 -3.28
CA GLU A 216 -2.11 -5.43 -3.04
C GLU A 216 -2.16 -6.14 -1.69
N THR A 217 -1.80 -7.41 -1.64
CA THR A 217 -1.81 -8.22 -0.41
C THR A 217 -0.43 -8.82 -0.18
N VAL A 218 0.20 -8.44 0.92
CA VAL A 218 1.53 -8.94 1.29
C VAL A 218 1.44 -9.61 2.66
N VAL A 219 1.78 -10.90 2.70
CA VAL A 219 1.94 -11.62 3.96
C VAL A 219 3.29 -11.29 4.56
N LEU A 220 3.29 -10.97 5.86
CA LEU A 220 4.47 -10.58 6.61
C LEU A 220 4.69 -11.57 7.76
N HIS A 221 5.97 -11.78 8.10
CA HIS A 221 6.39 -12.46 9.31
C HIS A 221 7.13 -11.46 10.19
N SER A 222 6.74 -11.32 11.46
CA SER A 222 7.39 -10.42 12.40
C SER A 222 8.75 -10.98 12.86
N VAL A 223 9.53 -10.17 13.58
CA VAL A 223 10.75 -10.63 14.25
C VAL A 223 10.63 -10.48 15.76
N PRO A 224 11.28 -11.38 16.53
CA PRO A 224 11.38 -11.22 17.97
C PRO A 224 12.05 -9.90 18.36
N ILE A 225 11.49 -9.21 19.34
CA ILE A 225 12.13 -8.05 19.97
C ILE A 225 13.07 -8.60 21.05
N THR A 226 14.37 -8.55 20.79
CA THR A 226 15.36 -8.93 21.79
C THR A 226 15.53 -7.81 22.81
N ALA A 227 15.43 -8.14 24.09
CA ALA A 227 15.71 -7.21 25.18
C ALA A 227 17.19 -6.81 25.13
N GLY A 228 17.49 -5.66 24.52
CA GLY A 228 18.87 -5.17 24.41
C GLY A 228 19.14 -4.11 23.35
N ALA A 229 18.26 -3.92 22.36
CA ALA A 229 18.39 -2.82 21.41
C ALA A 229 17.78 -1.54 22.00
N THR A 230 18.42 -1.00 23.04
CA THR A 230 18.20 0.39 23.44
C THR A 230 18.69 1.30 22.32
N ALA A 231 17.83 2.23 21.91
CA ALA A 231 18.13 3.35 21.01
C ALA A 231 19.34 4.17 21.46
#